data_AF-A0A7C4XH21-F1
#
_entry.id   AF-A0A7C4XH21-F1
#
_cell.length_a   1.000
_cell.length_b   1.000
_cell.length_c   1.000
_cell.angle_alpha   90.00
_cell.angle_beta   90.00
_cell.angle_gamma   90.00
#
_symmetry.space_group_name_H-M   'P 1'
#
loop_
_entity.id
_entity.type
_entity.pdbx_description
1 polymer ?
#
loop_
_entity_poly.entity_id
_entity_poly.type
_entity_poly.pdbx_seq_one_letter_code
_entity_poly.pdbx_strand_id
1 'polypeptide(L)'
;MNMKIILPLMVISCLIASLTFAAEVSQGKCIQYDVNQKVLVIEEYDTNISKESPYGKPTGIKNTYKLAKAKIGINPEPGDIVRIAYVINGTERKALKVMNVTKQDLRKK
;
A
#
# COMPACT_ATOMS: atom_id res chain seq x y z
N MET A 1 -37.60 27.21 -13.39
CA MET A 1 -37.06 25.88 -13.76
C MET A 1 -38.05 24.82 -13.30
N ASN A 2 -38.55 23.97 -14.19
CA ASN A 2 -39.63 23.03 -13.86
C ASN A 2 -39.17 21.97 -12.84
N MET A 3 -39.98 21.70 -11.80
CA MET A 3 -39.68 20.72 -10.74
C MET A 3 -39.39 19.30 -11.28
N LYS A 4 -39.97 18.96 -12.45
CA LYS A 4 -39.73 17.72 -13.19
C LYS A 4 -38.30 17.60 -13.74
N ILE A 5 -37.58 18.72 -13.88
CA ILE A 5 -36.18 18.78 -14.35
C ILE A 5 -35.20 18.83 -13.17
N ILE A 6 -35.63 19.40 -12.03
CA ILE A 6 -34.80 19.56 -10.83
C ILE A 6 -34.51 18.21 -10.16
N LEU A 7 -35.52 17.35 -10.05
CA LEU A 7 -35.40 16.04 -9.41
C LEU A 7 -34.41 15.08 -10.11
N PRO A 8 -34.46 14.87 -11.44
CA PRO A 8 -33.47 14.01 -12.12
C PRO A 8 -32.07 14.63 -12.11
N LEU A 9 -31.94 15.95 -12.17
CA LEU A 9 -30.64 16.63 -12.13
C LEU A 9 -29.93 16.47 -10.78
N MET A 10 -30.70 16.49 -9.67
CA MET A 10 -30.19 16.25 -8.33
C MET A 10 -29.70 14.80 -8.14
N VAL A 11 -30.44 13.82 -8.69
CA VAL A 11 -30.06 12.40 -8.64
C VAL A 11 -28.77 12.14 -9.43
N ILE A 12 -28.62 12.73 -10.62
CA ILE A 12 -27.39 12.62 -11.42
C ILE A 12 -26.19 13.25 -10.70
N SER A 13 -26.39 14.39 -10.02
CA SER A 13 -25.32 15.04 -9.25
C SER A 13 -24.85 14.21 -8.04
N CYS A 14 -25.72 13.40 -7.43
CA CYS A 14 -25.34 12.51 -6.33
C CYS A 14 -24.54 11.28 -6.78
N LEU A 15 -24.68 10.84 -8.04
CA LEU A 15 -24.03 9.64 -8.57
C LEU A 15 -22.57 9.84 -9.01
N ILE A 16 -22.11 11.09 -9.19
CA ILE A 16 -20.76 11.40 -9.71
C ILE A 16 -19.72 11.53 -8.57
N ALA A 17 -20.14 11.51 -7.31
CA ALA A 17 -19.30 11.85 -6.16
C ALA A 17 -18.31 10.75 -5.68
N SER A 18 -18.21 9.60 -6.35
CA SER A 18 -17.49 8.43 -5.81
C SER A 18 -16.18 8.04 -6.50
N LEU A 19 -15.49 8.95 -7.19
CA LEU A 19 -14.11 8.73 -7.63
C LEU A 19 -13.13 8.86 -6.44
N THR A 20 -13.23 7.97 -5.46
CA THR A 20 -12.23 7.86 -4.39
C THR A 20 -11.04 7.06 -4.90
N PHE A 21 -9.83 7.61 -4.78
CA PHE A 21 -8.59 6.91 -5.08
C PHE A 21 -8.35 5.85 -3.99
N ALA A 22 -8.63 4.59 -4.32
CA ALA A 22 -8.28 3.48 -3.44
C ALA A 22 -6.75 3.36 -3.34
N ALA A 23 -6.23 3.27 -2.11
CA ALA A 23 -4.83 2.95 -1.90
C ALA A 23 -4.58 1.48 -2.26
N GLU A 24 -3.51 1.23 -3.00
CA GLU A 24 -3.01 -0.10 -3.26
C GLU A 24 -2.22 -0.63 -2.06
N VAL A 25 -2.14 -1.96 -1.96
CA VAL A 25 -1.38 -2.63 -0.90
C VAL A 25 -0.44 -3.64 -1.53
N SER A 26 0.83 -3.56 -1.14
CA SER A 26 1.84 -4.55 -1.47
C SER A 26 2.47 -5.08 -0.18
N GLN A 27 2.87 -6.36 -0.19
CA GLN A 27 3.59 -7.00 0.89
C GLN A 27 4.83 -7.67 0.32
N GLY A 28 5.93 -7.61 1.04
CA GLY A 28 7.17 -8.19 0.55
C GLY A 28 8.34 -8.06 1.50
N LYS A 29 9.46 -8.63 1.10
CA LYS A 29 10.71 -8.58 1.83
C LYS A 29 11.42 -7.27 1.58
N CYS A 30 11.76 -6.55 2.64
CA CYS A 30 12.59 -5.36 2.59
C CYS A 30 13.98 -5.72 2.06
N ILE A 31 14.36 -5.09 0.94
CA ILE A 31 15.69 -5.20 0.33
C ILE A 31 16.55 -4.03 0.77
N GLN A 32 15.97 -2.83 0.82
CA GLN A 32 16.67 -1.61 1.20
C GLN A 32 15.69 -0.63 1.86
N TYR A 33 16.12 -0.02 2.96
CA TYR A 33 15.44 1.10 3.59
C TYR A 33 16.44 2.24 3.78
N ASP A 34 16.25 3.33 3.02
CA ASP A 34 17.09 4.52 3.08
C ASP A 34 16.28 5.69 3.65
N VAL A 35 16.60 6.06 4.90
CA VAL A 35 15.94 7.14 5.63
C VAL A 35 16.28 8.52 5.02
N ASN A 36 17.51 8.69 4.53
CA ASN A 36 17.99 9.95 3.99
C ASN A 36 17.35 10.24 2.64
N GLN A 37 17.34 9.24 1.75
CA GLN A 37 16.69 9.34 0.43
C GLN A 37 15.17 9.19 0.51
N LYS A 38 14.63 8.76 1.67
CA LYS A 38 13.22 8.46 1.90
C LYS A 38 12.69 7.44 0.88
N VAL A 39 13.41 6.34 0.75
CA VAL A 39 13.12 5.25 -0.20
C VAL A 39 13.07 3.91 0.52
N LEU A 40 12.09 3.09 0.15
CA LEU A 40 12.00 1.68 0.52
C LEU A 40 11.93 0.84 -0.75
N VAL A 41 12.77 -0.20 -0.83
CA VAL A 41 12.73 -1.19 -1.91
C VAL A 41 12.31 -2.53 -1.31
N ILE A 42 11.29 -3.15 -1.88
CA ILE A 42 10.87 -4.49 -1.50
C ILE A 42 10.88 -5.45 -2.69
N GLU A 43 11.11 -6.73 -2.40
CA GLU A 43 10.74 -7.83 -3.27
C GLU A 43 9.32 -8.27 -2.90
N GLU A 44 8.38 -8.16 -3.84
CA GLU A 44 6.97 -8.45 -3.59
C GLU A 44 6.72 -9.95 -3.39
N TYR A 45 5.83 -10.25 -2.47
CA TYR A 45 5.35 -11.59 -2.19
C TYR A 45 3.96 -11.75 -2.77
N ASP A 46 3.65 -12.96 -3.23
CA ASP A 46 2.31 -13.32 -3.68
C ASP A 46 1.33 -13.43 -2.49
N THR A 47 0.06 -13.65 -2.80
CA THR A 47 -1.00 -13.82 -1.80
C THR A 47 -1.20 -15.28 -1.37
N ASN A 48 -0.33 -16.21 -1.81
CA ASN A 48 -0.45 -17.63 -1.53
C ASN A 48 0.12 -17.96 -0.14
N ILE A 49 -0.66 -17.68 0.89
CA ILE A 49 -0.27 -17.90 2.29
C ILE A 49 -0.48 -19.36 2.68
N SER A 50 0.55 -19.97 3.28
CA SER A 50 0.50 -21.33 3.85
C SER A 50 1.19 -21.39 5.21
N LYS A 51 1.24 -22.57 5.84
CA LYS A 51 1.99 -22.76 7.09
C LYS A 51 3.50 -22.60 6.86
N GLU A 52 3.99 -23.06 5.71
CA GLU A 52 5.40 -22.99 5.29
C GLU A 52 5.77 -21.58 4.77
N SER A 53 4.80 -20.84 4.26
CA SER A 53 4.96 -19.48 3.73
C SER A 53 3.92 -18.54 4.34
N PRO A 54 4.05 -18.17 5.63
CA PRO A 54 3.01 -17.44 6.38
C PRO A 54 2.79 -16.01 5.89
N TYR A 55 3.68 -15.50 5.03
CA TYR A 55 3.61 -14.17 4.45
C TYR A 55 3.48 -14.16 2.92
N GLY A 56 3.26 -15.32 2.30
CA GLY A 56 3.32 -15.50 0.85
C GLY A 56 4.72 -15.88 0.36
N LYS A 57 4.85 -16.10 -0.95
CA LYS A 57 6.10 -16.51 -1.60
C LYS A 57 6.71 -15.36 -2.40
N PRO A 58 8.04 -15.23 -2.48
CA PRO A 58 8.68 -14.21 -3.31
C PRO A 58 8.30 -14.35 -4.79
N THR A 59 7.98 -13.22 -5.43
CA THR A 59 7.65 -13.16 -6.86
C THR A 59 8.86 -12.81 -7.74
N GLY A 60 9.96 -12.35 -7.12
CA GLY A 60 11.12 -11.78 -7.82
C GLY A 60 10.93 -10.34 -8.31
N ILE A 61 9.72 -9.77 -8.21
CA ILE A 61 9.44 -8.40 -8.62
C ILE A 61 9.93 -7.43 -7.55
N LYS A 62 10.78 -6.48 -7.93
CA LYS A 62 11.28 -5.43 -7.04
C LYS A 62 10.58 -4.11 -7.32
N ASN A 63 10.01 -3.51 -6.28
CA ASN A 63 9.35 -2.22 -6.37
C ASN A 63 9.96 -1.21 -5.39
N THR A 64 10.09 0.02 -5.87
CA THR A 64 10.61 1.16 -5.11
C THR A 64 9.47 2.08 -4.70
N TYR A 65 9.45 2.46 -3.43
CA TYR A 65 8.41 3.29 -2.82
C TYR A 65 9.03 4.55 -2.23
N LYS A 66 8.45 5.71 -2.59
CA LYS A 66 8.79 7.00 -2.00
C LYS A 66 8.12 7.14 -0.64
N LEU A 67 8.88 7.47 0.40
CA LEU A 67 8.42 7.51 1.79
C LEU A 67 8.18 8.94 2.31
N ALA A 68 8.25 9.95 1.44
CA ALA A 68 8.29 11.36 1.85
C ALA A 68 7.20 11.81 2.83
N LYS A 69 6.00 11.20 2.75
CA LYS A 69 4.84 11.48 3.63
C LYS A 69 4.31 10.22 4.33
N ALA A 70 5.06 9.11 4.27
CA ALA A 70 4.58 7.83 4.75
C ALA A 70 4.57 7.80 6.29
N LYS A 71 3.52 7.23 6.87
CA LYS A 71 3.51 6.83 8.29
C LYS A 71 4.25 5.50 8.42
N ILE A 72 5.42 5.53 9.05
CA ILE A 72 6.25 4.34 9.25
C ILE A 72 6.01 3.82 10.67
N GLY A 73 5.69 2.53 10.80
CA GLY A 73 5.61 1.85 12.08
C GLY A 73 7.00 1.57 12.66
N ILE A 74 7.29 0.32 13.02
CA ILE A 74 8.65 -0.08 13.37
C ILE A 74 9.51 -0.01 12.12
N ASN A 75 10.69 0.63 12.20
CA ASN A 75 11.60 0.77 11.07
C ASN A 75 11.94 -0.60 10.45
N PRO A 76 11.82 -0.76 9.12
CA PRO A 76 12.26 -1.95 8.41
C PRO A 76 13.77 -2.11 8.43
N GLU A 77 14.24 -3.35 8.47
CA GLU A 77 15.61 -3.74 8.15
C GLU A 77 15.61 -4.69 6.94
N PRO A 78 16.73 -4.79 6.19
CA PRO A 78 16.86 -5.80 5.14
C PRO A 78 16.50 -7.20 5.67
N GLY A 79 15.61 -7.91 4.97
CA GLY A 79 15.10 -9.22 5.36
C GLY A 79 13.76 -9.20 6.12
N ASP A 80 13.35 -8.06 6.68
CA ASP A 80 12.02 -7.93 7.27
C ASP A 80 10.91 -8.07 6.23
N ILE A 81 9.75 -8.60 6.61
CA ILE A 81 8.56 -8.53 5.77
C ILE A 81 7.77 -7.29 6.15
N VAL A 82 7.48 -6.46 5.15
CA VAL A 82 6.73 -5.22 5.30
C VAL A 82 5.45 -5.26 4.47
N ARG A 83 4.43 -4.57 4.95
CA ARG A 83 3.20 -4.27 4.21
C ARG A 83 3.11 -2.77 4.00
N ILE A 84 2.91 -2.38 2.75
CA ILE A 84 2.94 -0.99 2.29
C ILE A 84 1.58 -0.66 1.70
N ALA A 85 0.92 0.35 2.25
CA ALA A 85 -0.20 1.02 1.57
C ALA A 85 0.36 2.19 0.77
N TYR A 86 0.05 2.29 -0.52
CA TYR A 86 0.58 3.31 -1.41
C TYR A 86 -0.45 3.78 -2.44
N VAL A 87 -0.14 4.90 -3.08
CA VAL A 87 -0.85 5.36 -4.28
C VAL A 87 0.14 5.50 -5.42
N ILE A 88 -0.35 5.32 -6.64
CA ILE A 88 0.42 5.61 -7.85
C ILE A 88 0.14 7.07 -8.24
N ASN A 89 1.21 7.86 -8.39
CA ASN A 89 1.11 9.22 -8.90
C ASN A 89 2.09 9.38 -10.08
N GLY A 90 1.55 9.40 -11.29
CA GLY A 90 2.33 9.22 -12.51
C GLY A 90 2.94 7.82 -12.54
N THR A 91 4.28 7.75 -12.51
CA THR A 91 5.04 6.48 -12.48
C THR A 91 5.57 6.14 -11.08
N GLU A 92 5.36 7.02 -10.09
CA GLU A 92 5.89 6.84 -8.75
C GLU A 92 4.90 6.14 -7.83
N ARG A 93 5.39 5.15 -7.07
CA ARG A 93 4.66 4.58 -5.93
C ARG A 93 4.96 5.41 -4.68
N LYS A 94 3.96 6.16 -4.21
CA LYS A 94 4.07 6.99 -3.01
C LYS A 94 3.45 6.26 -1.82
N ALA A 95 4.28 5.85 -0.87
CA ALA A 95 3.82 5.15 0.31
C ALA A 95 3.02 6.12 1.21
N LEU A 96 1.86 5.64 1.66
CA LEU A 96 1.03 6.28 2.68
C LEU A 96 1.36 5.72 4.07
N LYS A 97 1.58 4.39 4.15
CA LYS A 97 1.88 3.69 5.41
C LYS A 97 2.79 2.50 5.16
N VAL A 98 3.77 2.31 6.03
CA VAL A 98 4.66 1.15 6.04
C VAL A 98 4.53 0.45 7.39
N MET A 99 4.20 -0.84 7.38
CA MET A 99 4.06 -1.67 8.56
C MET A 99 5.06 -2.82 8.50
N ASN A 100 5.87 -3.00 9.54
CA ASN A 100 6.81 -4.11 9.63
C ASN A 100 6.09 -5.33 10.22
N VAL A 101 5.68 -6.24 9.35
CA VAL A 101 4.87 -7.41 9.70
C VAL A 101 5.70 -8.37 10.54
N THR A 102 6.95 -8.64 10.19
CA THR A 102 7.80 -9.59 10.93
C THR A 102 8.06 -9.16 12.37
N LYS A 103 8.25 -7.87 12.63
CA LYS A 103 8.48 -7.34 13.99
C LYS A 103 7.19 -7.15 14.79
N GLN A 104 6.03 -7.11 14.14
CA GLN A 104 4.71 -6.97 14.77
C GLN A 104 3.96 -8.30 14.93
N ASP A 105 4.48 -9.38 14.34
CA ASP A 105 3.82 -10.68 14.37
C ASP A 105 3.85 -11.28 15.79
N LEU A 106 2.66 -11.46 16.37
CA LEU A 106 2.47 -12.06 17.69
C LEU A 106 2.65 -13.58 17.68
N ARG A 107 2.61 -14.24 16.51
CA ARG A 107 2.84 -15.71 16.40
C ARG A 107 4.23 -16.15 16.84
N LYS A 108 5.17 -15.20 16.95
CA LYS A 108 6.55 -15.43 17.38
C LYS A 108 6.78 -15.21 18.89
N LYS A 109 5.75 -14.81 19.64
CA LYS A 109 5.78 -14.67 21.10
C LYS A 109 5.02 -15.82 21.75
#